data_AF-A0A1I7CSJ9-F1
#
_entry.id   AF-A0A1I7CSJ9-F1
#
_cell.length_a   1.000
_cell.length_b   1.000
_cell.length_c   1.000
_cell.angle_alpha   90.00
_cell.angle_beta   90.00
_cell.angle_gamma   90.00
#
_symmetry.space_group_name_H-M   'P 1'
#
loop_
_entity.id
_entity.type
_entity.pdbx_description
1 polymer ?
#
loop_
_entity_poly.entity_id
_entity_poly.type
_entity_poly.pdbx_seq_one_letter_code
_entity_poly.pdbx_strand_id
1 'polypeptide(L)'
;MAVNIRKFVLRAHGLDELVATGTLTLQAARFLEAAVGAGLNVLVSGGTQAGKTTLLNCLCAAIPARERVITCEEVFELRVPLP
;
A
#
# COMPACT_ATOMS: atom_id res chain seq x y z
N MET A 1 23.38 24.21 13.05
CA MET A 1 23.04 22.78 12.86
C MET A 1 21.57 22.74 12.45
N ALA A 2 21.25 22.17 11.28
CA ALA A 2 19.88 22.13 10.79
C ALA A 2 19.32 20.70 10.92
N VAL A 3 18.07 20.58 11.35
CA VAL A 3 17.36 19.30 11.49
C VAL A 3 16.19 19.31 10.50
N ASN A 4 16.06 18.23 9.71
CA ASN A 4 14.94 18.02 8.80
C ASN A 4 14.06 16.87 9.34
N ILE A 5 12.80 17.17 9.62
CA ILE A 5 11.82 16.19 10.12
C ILE A 5 10.83 15.88 9.00
N ARG A 6 10.74 14.61 8.58
CA ARG A 6 9.78 14.14 7.58
C ARG A 6 8.69 13.34 8.27
N LYS A 7 7.48 13.88 8.32
CA LYS A 7 6.32 13.17 8.88
C LYS A 7 5.62 12.38 7.78
N PHE A 8 5.71 11.06 7.84
CA PHE A 8 4.98 10.17 6.96
C PHE A 8 3.54 10.03 7.44
N VAL A 9 2.61 10.68 6.74
CA VAL A 9 1.17 10.57 7.01
C VAL A 9 0.58 9.67 5.94
N LEU A 10 0.29 8.42 6.30
CA LEU A 10 -0.54 7.54 5.49
C LEU A 10 -1.96 8.13 5.48
N ARG A 11 -2.44 8.46 4.29
CA ARG A 11 -3.79 9.01 4.08
C ARG A 11 -4.83 7.94 3.78
N ALA A 12 -4.39 6.76 3.35
CA ALA A 12 -5.25 5.64 3.01
C ALA A 12 -4.69 4.36 3.63
N HIS A 13 -5.57 3.55 4.22
CA HIS A 13 -5.23 2.29 4.88
C HIS A 13 -5.73 1.06 4.12
N GLY A 14 -6.49 1.24 3.04
CA GLY A 14 -7.00 0.15 2.21
C GLY A 14 -7.46 0.62 0.84
N LEU A 15 -7.74 -0.34 -0.05
CA LEU A 15 -8.13 -0.06 -1.44
C LEU A 15 -9.47 0.69 -1.52
N ASP A 16 -10.41 0.45 -0.61
CA ASP A 16 -11.70 1.14 -0.57
C ASP A 16 -11.55 2.64 -0.27
N GLU A 17 -10.57 3.03 0.55
CA GLU A 17 -10.28 4.45 0.81
C GLU A 17 -9.69 5.12 -0.44
N LEU A 18 -8.87 4.40 -1.23
CA LEU A 18 -8.38 4.90 -2.52
C LEU A 18 -9.50 5.06 -3.56
N VAL A 19 -10.57 4.27 -3.47
CA VAL A 19 -11.78 4.48 -4.28
C VAL A 19 -12.53 5.72 -3.80
N ALA A 20 -12.70 5.90 -2.49
CA ALA A 20 -13.36 7.05 -1.92
C ALA A 20 -12.65 8.38 -2.26
N THR A 21 -11.32 8.39 -2.38
CA THR A 21 -10.54 9.56 -2.82
C THR A 21 -10.48 9.73 -4.34
N GLY A 22 -11.10 8.84 -5.12
CA GLY A 22 -11.07 8.86 -6.58
C GLY A 22 -9.72 8.48 -7.20
N THR A 23 -8.82 7.89 -6.43
CA THR A 23 -7.50 7.42 -6.90
C THR A 23 -7.62 6.13 -7.70
N LEU A 24 -8.55 5.25 -7.32
CA LEU A 24 -8.88 4.03 -8.04
C LEU A 24 -10.36 4.01 -8.40
N THR A 25 -10.71 3.33 -9.50
CA THR A 25 -12.08 2.90 -9.71
C THR A 25 -12.39 1.69 -8.81
N LEU A 26 -13.67 1.45 -8.52
CA LEU A 26 -14.09 0.27 -7.78
C LEU A 26 -13.64 -1.02 -8.47
N GLN A 27 -13.72 -1.09 -9.81
CA GLN A 27 -13.29 -2.29 -10.54
C GLN A 27 -11.78 -2.54 -10.39
N ALA A 28 -10.95 -1.49 -10.47
CA ALA A 28 -9.51 -1.62 -10.29
C ALA A 28 -9.17 -2.08 -8.86
N ALA A 29 -9.84 -1.54 -7.85
CA ALA A 29 -9.65 -1.97 -6.46
C ALA A 29 -9.98 -3.47 -6.28
N ARG A 30 -11.12 -3.94 -6.80
CA ARG A 30 -11.52 -5.35 -6.68
C ARG A 30 -10.61 -6.29 -7.47
N PHE A 31 -10.12 -5.86 -8.63
CA PHE A 31 -9.12 -6.62 -9.38
C PHE A 31 -7.81 -6.77 -8.59
N LEU A 32 -7.31 -5.68 -7.99
CA LEU A 32 -6.08 -5.69 -7.21
C LEU A 32 -6.22 -6.52 -5.92
N GLU A 33 -7.36 -6.41 -5.22
CA GLU A 33 -7.68 -7.23 -4.06
C GLU A 33 -7.67 -8.73 -4.40
N ALA A 34 -8.30 -9.12 -5.52
CA ALA A 34 -8.30 -10.49 -6.00
C ALA A 34 -6.89 -10.96 -6.41
N ALA A 35 -6.09 -10.11 -7.03
CA ALA A 35 -4.72 -10.42 -7.42
C ALA A 35 -3.83 -10.69 -6.20
N VAL A 36 -3.95 -9.88 -5.14
CA VAL A 36 -3.26 -10.09 -3.86
C VAL A 36 -3.74 -11.38 -3.19
N GLY A 37 -5.05 -11.60 -3.12
CA GLY A 37 -5.63 -12.82 -2.54
C GLY A 37 -5.24 -14.10 -3.28
N ALA A 38 -4.97 -14.01 -4.58
CA ALA A 38 -4.47 -15.11 -5.41
C ALA A 38 -2.95 -15.30 -5.35
N GLY A 39 -2.21 -14.45 -4.62
CA GLY A 39 -0.75 -14.54 -4.50
C GLY A 39 0.01 -14.11 -5.76
N LEU A 40 -0.59 -13.26 -6.61
CA LEU A 40 0.09 -12.76 -7.81
C LEU A 40 1.16 -11.72 -7.44
N ASN A 41 2.22 -11.68 -8.25
CA ASN A 41 3.26 -10.67 -8.12
C ASN A 41 2.75 -9.31 -8.64
N VAL A 42 2.82 -8.27 -7.82
CA VAL A 42 2.37 -6.92 -8.16
C VAL A 42 3.53 -5.93 -8.00
N LEU A 43 3.85 -5.19 -9.06
CA LEU A 43 4.84 -4.10 -9.05
C LEU A 43 4.12 -2.75 -9.05
N VAL A 44 4.42 -1.91 -8.04
CA VAL A 44 3.92 -0.54 -7.98
C VAL A 44 5.00 0.43 -8.48
N SER A 45 4.78 1.03 -9.64
CA SER A 45 5.73 1.93 -10.31
C SER A 45 5.16 3.32 -10.57
N GLY A 46 6.03 4.31 -10.80
CA GLY A 46 5.66 5.70 -11.05
C GLY A 46 6.70 6.70 -10.55
N GLY A 47 6.51 7.99 -10.88
CA GLY A 47 7.42 9.07 -10.50
C GLY A 47 7.56 9.28 -8.97
N THR A 48 8.55 10.07 -8.58
CA THR A 48 8.71 10.50 -7.17
C THR A 48 7.44 11.21 -6.71
N GLN A 49 6.98 10.93 -5.48
CA GLN A 49 5.74 11.46 -4.90
C GLN A 49 4.43 11.09 -5.62
N ALA A 50 4.43 10.11 -6.53
CA ALA A 50 3.21 9.64 -7.21
C ALA A 50 2.28 8.75 -6.35
N GLY A 51 2.53 8.59 -5.05
CA GLY A 51 1.70 7.77 -4.16
C GLY A 51 2.00 6.27 -4.16
N LYS A 52 3.14 5.83 -4.69
CA LYS A 52 3.55 4.41 -4.75
C LYS A 52 3.49 3.71 -3.39
N THR A 53 4.17 4.26 -2.38
CA THR A 53 4.20 3.69 -1.03
C THR A 53 2.79 3.63 -0.42
N THR A 54 1.93 4.61 -0.70
CA THR A 54 0.53 4.61 -0.25
C THR A 54 -0.26 3.45 -0.87
N LEU A 55 -0.15 3.26 -2.20
CA LEU A 55 -0.83 2.14 -2.87
C LEU A 55 -0.29 0.80 -2.39
N LEU A 56 1.03 0.67 -2.22
CA LEU A 56 1.65 -0.55 -1.70
C LEU A 56 1.14 -0.90 -0.30
N ASN A 57 1.02 0.08 0.59
CA ASN A 57 0.41 -0.11 1.92
C ASN A 57 -1.05 -0.59 1.83
N CYS A 58 -1.84 -0.01 0.93
CA CYS A 58 -3.23 -0.43 0.74
C CYS A 58 -3.34 -1.86 0.18
N LEU A 59 -2.40 -2.27 -0.68
CA LEU A 59 -2.29 -3.65 -1.15
C LEU A 59 -1.87 -4.59 -0.02
N CYS A 60 -0.95 -4.17 0.85
CA CYS A 60 -0.55 -4.95 2.03
C CYS A 60 -1.74 -5.21 2.97
N ALA A 61 -2.68 -4.27 3.08
CA ALA A 61 -3.91 -4.45 3.86
C ALA A 61 -4.88 -5.48 3.25
N ALA A 62 -4.74 -5.82 1.96
CA ALA A 62 -5.52 -6.87 1.30
C ALA A 62 -4.88 -8.27 1.43
N ILE A 63 -3.70 -8.40 2.06
CA ILE A 63 -3.03 -9.69 2.26
C ILE A 63 -3.86 -10.52 3.26
N PRO A 64 -4.21 -11.79 2.94
CA PRO A 64 -4.95 -12.64 3.86
C PRO A 64 -4.23 -12.84 5.20
N ALA A 65 -4.98 -12.81 6.31
CA ALA A 65 -4.43 -12.87 7.67
C ALA A 65 -3.56 -14.09 7.99
N ARG A 66 -3.68 -15.16 7.21
CA ARG A 66 -2.93 -16.42 7.36
C ARG A 66 -1.56 -16.41 6.67
N GLU A 67 -1.27 -15.39 5.87
CA GLU A 67 -0.03 -15.30 5.12
C GLU A 67 1.10 -14.74 5.98
N ARG A 68 2.30 -15.27 5.78
CA ARG A 68 3.51 -14.73 6.41
C ARG A 68 4.10 -13.64 5.53
N VAL A 69 4.26 -12.43 6.08
CA VAL A 69 4.84 -11.29 5.36
C VAL A 69 6.26 -10.99 5.83
N ILE A 70 7.15 -10.73 4.88
CA ILE A 70 8.52 -10.27 5.10
C ILE A 70 8.69 -8.99 4.30
N THR A 71 9.13 -7.91 4.95
CA THR A 71 9.47 -6.65 4.27
C THR A 71 10.99 -6.42 4.32
N CYS A 72 11.52 -5.83 3.26
CA CYS A 72 12.90 -5.39 3.19
C CYS A 72 12.89 -3.93 2.74
N GLU A 73 13.21 -3.03 3.66
CA GLU A 73 13.12 -1.58 3.46
C GLU A 73 14.39 -0.90 3.98
N GLU A 74 14.86 0.13 3.27
CA GLU A 74 15.92 1.00 3.76
C GLU A 74 15.37 1.99 4.81
N VAL A 75 14.14 2.47 4.57
CA VAL A 75 13.37 3.32 5.49
C VAL A 75 12.02 2.65 5.72
N PHE A 76 11.68 2.41 6.98
CA PHE A 76 10.42 1.74 7.36
C PHE A 76 9.21 2.63 7.09
N GLU A 77 8.54 2.40 5.97
CA GLU A 77 7.32 3.12 5.56
C GLU A 77 6.09 2.20 5.49
N LEU A 78 6.29 0.89 5.34
CA LEU A 78 5.19 -0.07 5.24
C LEU A 78 4.53 -0.36 6.60
N ARG A 79 3.20 -0.45 6.57
CA ARG A 79 2.32 -0.86 7.66
C ARG A 79 1.51 -2.05 7.19
N VAL A 80 1.87 -3.21 7.69
CA VAL A 80 1.20 -4.48 7.37
C VAL A 80 0.26 -4.82 8.53
N PRO A 81 -1.07 -4.77 8.35
CA PRO A 81 -2.04 -4.98 9.43
C PRO A 81 -2.31 -6.48 9.63
N LEU A 82 -1.28 -7.23 10.02
CA LEU A 82 -1.38 -8.65 10.37
C LEU A 82 -1.14 -8.85 11.87
N PRO A 83 -1.83 -9.82 12.52
CA PRO A 83 -1.67 -10.11 13.94
C PRO A 83 -0.28 -10.63 14.31
#